data_AF-A0A936FQS6-F1
#
_entry.id   AF-A0A936FQS6-F1
#
_cell.length_a   1.000
_cell.length_b   1.000
_cell.length_c   1.000
_cell.angle_alpha   90.00
_cell.angle_beta   90.00
_cell.angle_gamma   90.00
#
_symmetry.space_group_name_H-M   'P 1'
#
loop_
_entity.id
_entity.type
_entity.pdbx_description
1 polymer ?
#
loop_
_entity_poly.entity_id
_entity_poly.type
_entity_poly.pdbx_seq_one_letter_code
_entity_poly.pdbx_strand_id
1 'polypeptide(L)'
;MSDLNITNSFRKPNLIRQDRILLLIVLLLGIAGLVFLLSMKKEPVLVTEKEKALPIISEKPADRLSTAIIETSSVENNNIKSSNTSLSIKGEHEVGLPLSISVNNLEKDVNYVIDFGNGTKKNLTSSTINYAYNRPGKYVVSIKAIYQGQSKVIDSQSISIADEIQIVQKAND
;
A
#
# COMPACT_ATOMS: atom_id res chain seq x y z
N MET A 1 41.50 68.36 32.07
CA MET A 1 41.59 68.21 30.60
C MET A 1 40.67 67.07 30.19
N SER A 2 39.77 67.39 29.26
CA SER A 2 39.02 66.52 28.35
C SER A 2 38.02 65.50 28.92
N ASP A 3 36.76 65.94 28.88
CA ASP A 3 35.54 65.15 28.78
C ASP A 3 35.58 64.13 27.64
N LEU A 4 35.05 62.92 27.89
CA LEU A 4 34.57 62.02 26.83
C LEU A 4 33.24 61.40 27.28
N ASN A 5 32.18 62.05 26.84
CA ASN A 5 30.79 61.65 27.02
C ASN A 5 30.38 60.79 25.82
N ILE A 6 30.20 59.48 26.02
CA ILE A 6 29.73 58.56 24.96
C ILE A 6 28.36 58.02 25.37
N THR A 7 27.31 58.68 24.89
CA THR A 7 25.92 58.22 25.03
C THR A 7 25.61 57.18 23.95
N ASN A 8 25.68 55.90 24.31
CA ASN A 8 25.16 54.80 23.49
C ASN A 8 23.65 54.65 23.73
N SER A 9 22.83 55.20 22.84
CA SER A 9 21.38 54.95 22.84
C SER A 9 21.07 53.55 22.29
N PHE A 10 20.96 52.56 23.18
CA PHE A 10 20.40 51.25 22.83
C PHE A 10 18.91 51.38 22.49
N ARG A 11 18.58 51.32 21.20
CA ARG A 11 17.20 51.06 20.74
C ARG A 11 16.81 49.64 21.18
N LYS A 12 15.88 49.54 22.14
CA LYS A 12 15.17 48.28 22.42
C LYS A 12 14.38 47.86 21.17
N PRO A 13 14.61 46.67 20.60
CA PRO A 13 13.71 46.14 19.58
C PRO A 13 12.34 45.89 20.22
N ASN A 14 11.28 46.35 19.56
CA ASN A 14 9.90 46.12 19.97
C ASN A 14 9.58 44.63 19.88
N LEU A 15 9.55 43.92 21.02
CA LEU A 15 9.23 42.49 21.14
C LEU A 15 7.75 42.14 20.88
N ILE A 16 6.93 43.08 20.39
CA ILE A 16 5.46 42.91 20.30
C ILE A 16 5.01 42.38 18.92
N ARG A 17 5.92 41.90 18.06
CA ARG A 17 5.56 41.43 16.70
C ARG A 17 6.00 40.02 16.32
N GLN A 18 6.86 39.36 17.08
CA GLN A 18 7.43 38.07 16.64
C GLN A 18 6.42 36.93 16.68
N ASP A 19 5.55 36.87 17.69
CA ASP A 19 4.56 35.79 17.83
C ASP A 19 3.51 35.80 16.71
N ARG A 20 3.09 37.00 16.28
CA ARG A 20 2.12 37.15 15.17
C ARG A 20 2.74 36.78 13.83
N ILE A 21 4.03 37.08 13.64
CA ILE A 21 4.77 36.71 12.42
C ILE A 21 4.95 35.19 12.35
N LEU A 22 5.30 34.56 13.47
CA LEU A 22 5.44 33.10 13.55
C LEU A 22 4.12 32.41 13.20
N LEU A 23 3.00 32.90 13.75
CA LEU A 23 1.67 32.35 13.49
C LEU A 23 1.27 32.48 12.01
N LEU A 24 1.59 33.62 11.37
CA LEU A 24 1.35 33.80 9.93
C LEU A 24 2.20 32.86 9.06
N ILE A 25 3.45 32.60 9.44
CA ILE A 25 4.31 31.65 8.70
C ILE A 25 3.79 30.23 8.81
N VAL A 26 3.40 29.79 10.02
CA VAL A 26 2.82 28.45 10.24
C VAL A 26 1.52 28.29 9.47
N LEU A 27 0.66 29.32 9.46
CA LEU A 27 -0.58 29.34 8.69
C LEU A 27 -0.30 29.21 7.19
N LEU A 28 0.67 29.95 6.67
CA LEU A 28 1.08 29.89 5.26
C LEU A 28 1.63 28.52 4.86
N LEU A 29 2.47 27.90 5.70
CA LEU A 29 2.98 26.54 5.45
C LEU A 29 1.84 25.51 5.44
N GLY A 30 0.88 25.63 6.35
CA GLY A 30 -0.29 24.75 6.40
C GLY A 30 -1.15 24.84 5.14
N ILE A 31 -1.45 26.06 4.68
CA ILE A 31 -2.22 26.30 3.46
C ILE A 31 -1.45 25.77 2.24
N ALA A 32 -0.15 26.04 2.13
CA ALA A 32 0.67 25.55 1.03
C ALA A 32 0.74 24.01 0.97
N GLY A 33 0.91 23.35 2.12
CA GLY A 33 0.90 21.89 2.21
C GLY A 33 -0.45 21.28 1.80
N LEU A 34 -1.55 21.91 2.19
CA LEU A 34 -2.89 21.48 1.80
C LEU A 34 -3.11 21.60 0.27
N VAL A 35 -2.70 22.72 -0.33
CA VAL A 35 -2.79 22.91 -1.80
C VAL A 35 -1.92 21.89 -2.54
N PHE A 36 -0.74 21.57 -2.02
CA PHE A 36 0.14 20.56 -2.60
C PHE A 36 -0.49 19.16 -2.60
N LEU A 37 -1.10 18.76 -1.48
CA LEU A 37 -1.85 17.50 -1.36
C LEU A 37 -2.99 17.40 -2.39
N LEU A 38 -3.74 18.48 -2.59
CA LEU A 38 -4.82 18.52 -3.58
C LEU A 38 -4.31 18.51 -5.03
N SER A 39 -3.10 19.01 -5.27
CA SER A 39 -2.47 19.05 -6.59
C SER A 39 -1.90 17.69 -7.03
N MET A 40 -1.75 16.73 -6.11
CA MET A 40 -1.41 15.34 -6.44
C MET A 40 -2.63 14.60 -7.01
N LYS A 41 -3.10 15.03 -8.18
CA LYS A 41 -4.08 14.31 -9.01
C LYS A 41 -3.38 13.07 -9.59
N LYS A 42 -3.79 11.89 -9.16
CA LYS A 42 -3.27 10.61 -9.66
C LYS A 42 -3.70 10.44 -11.12
N GLU A 43 -2.73 10.27 -12.00
CA GLU A 43 -2.99 9.94 -13.40
C GLU A 43 -3.79 8.62 -13.47
N PRO A 44 -4.89 8.57 -14.25
CA PRO A 44 -5.57 7.32 -14.49
C PRO A 44 -4.66 6.44 -15.36
N VAL A 45 -4.35 5.25 -14.85
CA VAL A 45 -3.69 4.20 -15.65
C VAL A 45 -4.59 3.90 -16.84
N LEU A 46 -4.13 4.28 -18.03
CA LEU A 46 -4.74 3.88 -19.30
C LEU A 46 -4.62 2.36 -19.42
N VAL A 47 -5.74 1.66 -19.19
CA VAL A 47 -5.88 0.27 -19.59
C VAL A 47 -5.97 0.26 -21.11
N THR A 48 -4.85 -0.02 -21.77
CA THR A 48 -4.82 -0.34 -23.20
C THR A 48 -5.44 -1.73 -23.39
N GLU A 49 -6.76 -1.75 -23.54
CA GLU A 49 -7.54 -2.92 -23.93
C GLU A 49 -7.29 -3.20 -25.41
N LYS A 50 -6.34 -4.10 -25.68
CA LYS A 50 -6.10 -4.64 -27.02
C LYS A 50 -7.09 -5.79 -27.24
N GLU A 51 -8.34 -5.45 -27.50
CA GLU A 51 -9.38 -6.43 -27.81
C GLU A 51 -9.20 -6.95 -29.25
N LYS A 52 -8.95 -8.26 -29.35
CA LYS A 52 -8.84 -9.00 -30.60
C LYS A 52 -10.25 -9.48 -30.96
N ALA A 53 -10.83 -8.86 -31.97
CA ALA A 53 -12.19 -9.09 -32.47
C ALA A 53 -12.49 -10.54 -32.87
N LEU A 54 -13.73 -11.00 -32.61
CA LEU A 54 -14.67 -11.77 -33.48
C LEU A 54 -15.83 -12.40 -32.64
N PRO A 55 -17.01 -12.71 -33.23
CA PRO A 55 -18.07 -11.80 -33.69
C PRO A 55 -19.41 -11.94 -32.92
N ILE A 56 -20.08 -10.79 -32.82
CA ILE A 56 -21.52 -10.47 -32.78
C ILE A 56 -22.52 -11.65 -32.87
N ILE A 57 -23.39 -11.77 -31.86
CA ILE A 57 -24.82 -12.12 -32.04
C ILE A 57 -25.71 -11.24 -31.13
N SER A 58 -26.45 -10.33 -31.78
CA SER A 58 -27.82 -9.82 -31.56
C SER A 58 -28.44 -9.69 -30.16
N GLU A 59 -28.64 -8.41 -29.80
CA GLU A 59 -29.89 -7.72 -29.40
C GLU A 59 -30.81 -8.26 -28.29
N LYS A 60 -30.94 -7.46 -27.21
CA LYS A 60 -32.25 -6.95 -26.73
C LYS A 60 -32.06 -5.77 -25.75
N PRO A 61 -32.72 -4.61 -25.95
CA PRO A 61 -32.56 -3.44 -25.09
C PRO A 61 -33.61 -3.43 -23.97
N ALA A 62 -33.18 -3.12 -22.75
CA ALA A 62 -34.08 -2.65 -21.69
C ALA A 62 -33.29 -1.74 -20.72
N ASP A 63 -33.63 -0.46 -20.80
CA ASP A 63 -33.58 0.57 -19.78
C ASP A 63 -33.08 0.17 -18.39
N ARG A 64 -32.06 0.89 -17.90
CA ARG A 64 -32.19 1.74 -16.70
C ARG A 64 -30.91 2.54 -16.44
N LEU A 65 -31.07 3.85 -16.52
CA LEU A 65 -30.18 4.89 -16.01
C LEU A 65 -30.30 4.91 -14.46
N SER A 66 -29.20 4.67 -13.76
CA SER A 66 -29.08 4.98 -12.33
C SER A 66 -27.72 5.61 -12.06
N THR A 67 -27.71 6.93 -12.10
CA THR A 67 -26.68 7.80 -11.55
C THR A 67 -26.62 7.57 -10.04
N ALA A 68 -25.60 6.85 -9.56
CA ALA A 68 -25.33 6.70 -8.13
C ALA A 68 -24.14 7.56 -7.75
N ILE A 69 -24.45 8.60 -6.98
CA ILE A 69 -23.56 9.55 -6.33
C ILE A 69 -22.57 8.78 -5.45
N ILE A 70 -21.27 8.95 -5.69
CA ILE A 70 -20.24 8.50 -4.73
C ILE A 70 -19.97 9.67 -3.80
N GLU A 71 -20.63 9.63 -2.63
CA GLU A 71 -20.25 10.42 -1.46
C GLU A 71 -18.90 9.90 -0.97
N THR A 72 -17.82 10.64 -1.26
CA THR A 72 -16.53 10.45 -0.60
C THR A 72 -16.59 11.02 0.81
N SER A 73 -17.14 10.23 1.71
CA SER A 73 -16.98 10.37 3.16
C SER A 73 -15.91 9.37 3.60
N SER A 74 -14.64 9.77 3.66
CA SER A 74 -13.64 9.03 4.44
C SER A 74 -13.22 9.88 5.64
N VAL A 75 -14.05 9.73 6.65
CA VAL A 75 -13.82 10.10 8.04
C VAL A 75 -12.58 9.39 8.57
N GLU A 76 -11.86 10.19 9.33
CA GLU A 76 -10.78 9.96 10.27
C GLU A 76 -10.84 8.66 11.12
N ASN A 77 -9.65 8.08 11.29
CA ASN A 77 -9.14 7.25 12.39
C ASN A 77 -10.00 6.11 12.96
N ASN A 78 -9.52 4.87 12.78
CA ASN A 78 -9.67 3.83 13.80
C ASN A 78 -8.37 3.04 13.97
N ASN A 79 -7.84 3.07 15.19
CA ASN A 79 -6.72 2.28 15.69
C ASN A 79 -6.94 0.79 15.42
N ILE A 80 -6.42 0.29 14.31
CA ILE A 80 -6.24 -1.15 14.14
C ILE A 80 -5.10 -1.53 15.07
N LYS A 81 -5.49 -2.07 16.24
CA LYS A 81 -4.66 -2.78 17.21
C LYS A 81 -3.57 -3.53 16.44
N SER A 82 -2.32 -3.22 16.74
CA SER A 82 -1.15 -3.78 16.07
C SER A 82 -1.22 -5.31 16.15
N SER A 83 -1.72 -5.95 15.09
CA SER A 83 -1.81 -7.40 15.02
C SER A 83 -0.38 -7.95 15.00
N ASN A 84 -0.03 -8.77 15.99
CA ASN A 84 1.22 -9.52 16.03
C ASN A 84 1.22 -10.73 15.08
N THR A 85 0.29 -10.73 14.11
CA THR A 85 0.22 -11.72 13.05
C THR A 85 1.50 -11.66 12.23
N SER A 86 2.14 -12.82 12.06
CA SER A 86 3.36 -12.93 11.27
C SER A 86 3.20 -13.95 10.16
N LEU A 87 3.74 -13.62 9.00
CA LEU A 87 3.84 -14.45 7.82
C LEU A 87 5.24 -15.06 7.77
N SER A 88 5.31 -16.35 7.45
CA SER A 88 6.56 -17.06 7.24
C SER A 88 6.44 -17.98 6.04
N ILE A 89 7.48 -18.01 5.21
CA ILE A 89 7.52 -18.82 3.99
C ILE A 89 8.75 -19.72 4.08
N LYS A 90 8.54 -21.01 3.83
CA LYS A 90 9.58 -22.05 3.85
C LYS A 90 9.47 -22.93 2.60
N GLY A 91 10.57 -23.59 2.25
CA GLY A 91 10.69 -24.46 1.09
C GLY A 91 11.70 -23.95 0.08
N GLU A 92 11.89 -24.73 -0.99
CA GLU A 92 12.77 -24.38 -2.09
C GLU A 92 12.09 -23.37 -3.02
N HIS A 93 12.78 -22.27 -3.32
CA HIS A 93 12.23 -21.18 -4.13
C HIS A 93 12.42 -21.42 -5.62
N GLU A 94 11.85 -22.51 -6.14
CA GLU A 94 11.91 -22.89 -7.56
C GLU A 94 10.51 -23.06 -8.14
N VAL A 95 10.41 -22.89 -9.46
CA VAL A 95 9.15 -23.13 -10.19
C VAL A 95 8.67 -24.56 -9.97
N GLY A 96 7.37 -24.71 -9.74
CA GLY A 96 6.71 -26.01 -9.58
C GLY A 96 6.87 -26.65 -8.21
N LEU A 97 7.80 -26.18 -7.37
CA LEU A 97 7.98 -26.71 -6.02
C LEU A 97 7.01 -26.06 -5.02
N PRO A 98 6.40 -26.85 -4.11
CA PRO A 98 5.47 -26.32 -3.13
C PRO A 98 6.21 -25.59 -2.00
N LEU A 99 5.86 -24.33 -1.79
CA LEU A 99 6.23 -23.56 -0.60
C LEU A 99 5.22 -23.80 0.51
N SER A 100 5.72 -23.94 1.73
CA SER A 100 4.90 -23.95 2.95
C SER A 100 4.84 -22.56 3.53
N ILE A 101 3.64 -21.98 3.50
CA ILE A 101 3.37 -20.63 3.99
C ILE A 101 2.61 -20.77 5.30
N SER A 102 3.19 -20.27 6.38
CA SER A 102 2.60 -20.33 7.72
C SER A 102 2.32 -18.93 8.24
N VAL A 103 1.12 -18.76 8.77
CA VAL A 103 0.62 -17.53 9.37
C VAL A 103 0.32 -17.80 10.84
N ASN A 104 0.93 -17.03 11.72
CA ASN A 104 0.77 -17.17 13.18
C ASN A 104 -0.09 -16.04 13.76
N ASN A 105 -0.64 -16.26 14.95
CA ASN A 105 -1.43 -15.27 15.70
C ASN A 105 -2.63 -14.72 14.89
N LEU A 106 -3.47 -15.63 14.37
CA LEU A 106 -4.74 -15.26 13.76
C LEU A 106 -5.78 -14.98 14.83
N GLU A 107 -6.40 -13.81 14.78
CA GLU A 107 -7.52 -13.46 15.64
C GLU A 107 -8.81 -14.17 15.20
N LYS A 108 -9.63 -14.55 16.18
CA LYS A 108 -10.99 -15.06 15.92
C LYS A 108 -11.87 -13.91 15.42
N ASP A 109 -12.87 -14.23 14.59
CA ASP A 109 -13.83 -13.27 14.02
C ASP A 109 -13.24 -12.25 13.01
N VAL A 110 -12.01 -12.49 12.55
CA VAL A 110 -11.39 -11.73 11.46
C VAL A 110 -11.23 -12.66 10.25
N ASN A 111 -11.65 -12.19 9.07
CA ASN A 111 -11.41 -12.90 7.83
C ASN A 111 -10.04 -12.53 7.28
N TYR A 112 -9.27 -13.52 6.83
CA TYR A 112 -7.94 -13.27 6.27
C TYR A 112 -7.89 -13.70 4.81
N VAL A 113 -7.23 -12.88 4.00
CA VAL A 113 -6.96 -13.17 2.59
C VAL A 113 -5.46 -13.09 2.37
N ILE A 114 -4.90 -14.14 1.78
CA ILE A 114 -3.52 -14.13 1.30
C ILE A 114 -3.50 -13.75 -0.18
N ASP A 115 -2.61 -12.84 -0.55
CA ASP A 115 -2.27 -12.49 -1.92
C ASP A 115 -0.87 -13.02 -2.21
N PHE A 116 -0.74 -13.86 -3.24
CA PHE A 116 0.54 -14.47 -3.62
C PHE A 116 1.39 -13.54 -4.51
N GLY A 117 0.93 -12.33 -4.82
CA GLY A 117 1.70 -11.35 -5.60
C GLY A 117 1.75 -11.65 -7.11
N ASN A 118 1.11 -12.74 -7.56
CA ASN A 118 0.97 -13.10 -8.97
C ASN A 118 -0.47 -12.88 -9.50
N GLY A 119 -1.29 -12.14 -8.74
CA GLY A 119 -2.72 -11.95 -9.02
C GLY A 119 -3.63 -13.01 -8.38
N THR A 120 -3.09 -14.13 -7.90
CA THR A 120 -3.86 -15.13 -7.16
C THR A 120 -4.07 -14.68 -5.72
N LYS A 121 -5.32 -14.77 -5.25
CA LYS A 121 -5.70 -14.53 -3.86
C LYS A 121 -6.49 -15.71 -3.33
N LYS A 122 -6.33 -16.03 -2.05
CA LYS A 122 -7.09 -17.10 -1.37
C LYS A 122 -7.55 -16.65 0.01
N ASN A 123 -8.74 -17.07 0.40
CA ASN A 123 -9.19 -16.96 1.78
C ASN A 123 -8.39 -17.94 2.64
N LEU A 124 -7.90 -17.47 3.77
CA LEU A 124 -7.13 -18.27 4.71
C LEU A 124 -8.10 -19.08 5.58
N THR A 125 -8.26 -20.37 5.27
CA THR A 125 -9.06 -21.31 6.07
C THR A 125 -8.23 -22.08 7.09
N SER A 126 -6.91 -22.10 6.91
CA SER A 126 -5.92 -22.77 7.76
C SER A 126 -4.71 -21.85 7.98
N SER A 127 -4.01 -22.02 9.11
CA SER A 127 -2.78 -21.26 9.39
C SER A 127 -1.64 -21.60 8.45
N THR A 128 -1.66 -22.76 7.82
CA THR A 128 -0.65 -23.19 6.84
C THR A 128 -1.30 -23.43 5.48
N ILE A 129 -0.65 -22.93 4.42
CA ILE A 129 -1.02 -23.14 3.02
C ILE A 129 0.20 -23.67 2.26
N ASN A 130 -0.02 -24.66 1.40
CA ASN A 130 0.96 -25.06 0.40
C ASN A 130 0.65 -24.38 -0.94
N TYR A 131 1.64 -23.76 -1.56
CA TYR A 131 1.49 -23.05 -2.83
C TYR A 131 2.75 -23.18 -3.69
N ALA A 132 2.59 -23.45 -4.99
CA ALA A 132 3.68 -23.52 -5.95
C ALA A 132 3.49 -22.44 -7.03
N TYR A 133 4.58 -21.76 -7.38
CA TYR A 133 4.60 -20.80 -8.48
C TYR A 133 4.92 -21.52 -9.79
N ASN A 134 4.23 -21.14 -10.87
CA ASN A 134 4.42 -21.73 -12.20
C ASN A 134 5.40 -20.95 -13.09
N ARG A 135 5.89 -19.80 -12.62
CA ARG A 135 6.79 -18.92 -13.37
C ARG A 135 7.86 -18.39 -12.42
N PRO A 136 9.10 -18.22 -12.91
CA PRO A 136 10.14 -17.56 -12.13
C PRO A 136 9.80 -16.08 -11.97
N GLY A 137 10.29 -15.47 -10.89
CA GLY A 137 10.09 -14.05 -10.66
C GLY A 137 10.16 -13.65 -9.19
N LYS A 138 10.07 -12.34 -8.97
CA LYS A 138 9.96 -11.77 -7.62
C LYS A 138 8.50 -11.54 -7.29
N TYR A 139 8.06 -12.04 -6.15
CA TYR A 139 6.69 -11.92 -5.67
C TYR A 139 6.65 -11.31 -4.28
N VAL A 140 5.64 -10.49 -4.03
CA VAL A 140 5.34 -9.96 -2.69
C VAL A 140 4.11 -10.70 -2.19
N VAL A 141 4.33 -11.67 -1.30
CA VAL A 141 3.24 -12.37 -0.63
C VAL A 141 2.76 -11.49 0.50
N SER A 142 1.47 -11.22 0.56
CA SER A 142 0.89 -10.38 1.62
C SER A 142 -0.34 -11.00 2.21
N ILE A 143 -0.56 -10.73 3.49
CA ILE A 143 -1.79 -11.11 4.18
C ILE A 143 -2.59 -9.85 4.53
N LYS A 144 -3.88 -9.93 4.25
CA LYS A 144 -4.84 -8.87 4.49
C LYS A 144 -5.90 -9.36 5.49
N ALA A 145 -6.05 -8.64 6.60
CA ALA A 145 -7.17 -8.80 7.50
C ALA A 145 -8.38 -8.04 6.96
N ILE A 146 -9.56 -8.64 7.07
CA ILE A 146 -10.85 -8.07 6.73
C ILE A 146 -11.73 -8.17 7.97
N TYR A 147 -12.10 -7.01 8.51
CA TYR A 147 -12.94 -6.90 9.70
C TYR A 147 -14.01 -5.84 9.45
N GLN A 148 -15.28 -6.21 9.62
CA GLN A 148 -16.43 -5.32 9.42
C GLN A 148 -16.40 -4.56 8.07
N GLY A 149 -16.00 -5.24 7.00
CA GLY A 149 -15.91 -4.67 5.65
C GLY A 149 -14.66 -3.82 5.39
N GLN A 150 -13.88 -3.49 6.42
CA GLN A 150 -12.60 -2.80 6.27
C GLN A 150 -11.48 -3.80 6.05
N SER A 151 -10.50 -3.44 5.23
CA SER A 151 -9.37 -4.32 4.91
C SER A 151 -8.03 -3.63 5.12
N LYS A 152 -7.07 -4.31 5.76
CA LYS A 152 -5.72 -3.81 6.01
C LYS A 152 -4.69 -4.91 5.76
N VAL A 153 -3.60 -4.55 5.08
CA VAL A 153 -2.42 -5.43 4.99
C VAL A 153 -1.72 -5.43 6.34
N ILE A 154 -1.56 -6.62 6.92
CA ILE A 154 -1.01 -6.79 8.27
C ILE A 154 0.41 -7.33 8.26
N ASP A 155 0.79 -8.07 7.22
CA ASP A 155 2.17 -8.51 7.00
C ASP A 155 2.41 -8.81 5.51
N SER A 156 3.68 -8.77 5.10
CA SER A 156 4.12 -9.10 3.75
C SER A 156 5.56 -9.58 3.71
N GLN A 157 5.85 -10.53 2.83
CA GLN A 157 7.18 -11.05 2.61
C GLN A 157 7.49 -11.11 1.10
N SER A 158 8.68 -10.61 0.73
CA SER A 158 9.18 -10.74 -0.64
C SER A 158 9.93 -12.06 -0.81
N ILE A 159 9.65 -12.77 -1.90
CA ILE A 159 10.32 -14.01 -2.29
C ILE A 159 10.75 -13.94 -3.74
N SER A 160 11.78 -14.70 -4.10
CA SER A 160 12.30 -14.80 -5.47
C SER A 160 12.28 -16.26 -5.89
N ILE A 161 11.47 -16.59 -6.89
CA ILE A 161 11.34 -17.93 -7.46
C ILE A 161 12.28 -18.04 -8.66
N ALA A 162 13.19 -19.01 -8.61
CA ALA A 162 14.10 -19.36 -9.68
C ALA A 162 13.46 -20.34 -10.68
N ASP A 163 14.04 -20.46 -11.86
CA ASP A 163 13.68 -21.49 -12.84
C ASP A 163 13.95 -22.91 -12.29
N GLU A 164 13.31 -23.91 -12.90
CA GLU A 164 13.52 -25.33 -12.57
C GLU A 164 14.98 -25.74 -12.87
N ILE A 165 15.65 -26.36 -11.89
CA ILE A 165 16.99 -26.91 -12.10
C ILE A 165 16.87 -28.20 -12.92
N GLN A 166 17.27 -28.16 -14.19
CA GLN A 166 17.43 -29.36 -14.99
C GLN A 166 18.73 -30.09 -14.60
N ILE A 167 18.60 -31.23 -13.93
CA ILE A 167 19.74 -32.12 -13.67
C ILE A 167 20.07 -32.80 -15.00
N VAL A 168 21.06 -32.27 -15.74
CA VAL A 168 21.59 -32.96 -16.92
C VAL A 168 22.37 -34.18 -16.42
N GLN A 169 21.68 -35.32 -16.37
CA GLN A 169 22.32 -36.60 -16.09
C GLN A 169 23.20 -36.94 -17.29
N LYS A 170 24.49 -36.60 -17.20
CA LYS A 170 25.49 -37.03 -18.17
C LYS A 170 25.58 -38.55 -18.07
N ALA A 171 24.95 -39.24 -19.00
CA ALA A 171 25.20 -40.66 -19.22
C ALA A 171 26.70 -40.81 -19.54
N ASN A 172 27.41 -41.56 -18.70
CA ASN A 172 28.75 -42.03 -19.04
C ASN A 172 28.57 -43.14 -20.08
N ASP A 173 28.86 -42.81 -21.33
CA ASP A 173 29.26 -43.80 -22.35
C ASP A 173 30.75 -44.15 -22.16
#